data_AF-A0A942LJ05-F1
#
_entry.id   AF-A0A942LJ05-F1
#
_cell.length_a   1.000
_cell.length_b   1.000
_cell.length_c   1.000
_cell.angle_alpha   90.00
_cell.angle_beta   90.00
_cell.angle_gamma   90.00
#
_symmetry.space_group_name_H-M   'P 1'
#
loop_
_entity.id
_entity.type
_entity.pdbx_description
1 polymer ?
#
loop_
_entity_poly.entity_id
_entity_poly.type
_entity_poly.pdbx_seq_one_letter_code
_entity_poly.pdbx_strand_id
1 'polypeptide(L)'
;MARTKNIEAHCSFCNAVTKMELSGDSTLNSSDNKKWAKCKKCKQTSLIQLEEPGKEVKITDENIDSADFSTYSPQKTFGIGEAIYHEGWDDFGIVVSKNVLSNGKGSVLVKFQKLGQKQLLETIKQPIEAR
;
A
#
# COMPACT_ATOMS: atom_id res chain seq x y z
N MET A 1 -12.34 31.59 -5.21
CA MET A 1 -11.34 31.57 -4.12
C MET A 1 -10.88 30.12 -3.96
N ALA A 2 -9.64 29.79 -4.35
CA ALA A 2 -9.13 28.42 -4.24
C ALA A 2 -8.92 28.07 -2.75
N ARG A 3 -9.53 26.98 -2.28
CA ARG A 3 -9.29 26.48 -0.91
C ARG A 3 -7.84 25.98 -0.83
N THR A 4 -6.95 26.79 -0.28
CA THR A 4 -5.55 26.41 -0.05
C THR A 4 -5.52 25.24 0.94
N LYS A 5 -5.16 24.05 0.47
CA LYS A 5 -5.00 22.87 1.34
C LYS A 5 -3.64 22.98 2.05
N ASN A 6 -3.65 23.02 3.38
CA ASN A 6 -2.44 23.02 4.21
C ASN A 6 -2.18 21.59 4.69
N ILE A 7 -0.92 21.18 4.71
CA ILE A 7 -0.51 19.90 5.30
C ILE A 7 0.71 20.08 6.21
N GLU A 8 0.98 19.10 7.06
CA GLU A 8 2.22 19.04 7.84
C GLU A 8 3.17 18.04 7.17
N ALA A 9 4.33 18.52 6.74
CA ALA A 9 5.34 17.69 6.10
C ALA A 9 6.74 18.12 6.51
N HIS A 10 7.68 17.17 6.41
CA HIS A 10 9.09 17.43 6.67
C HIS A 10 9.67 18.27 5.53
N CYS A 11 10.27 19.41 5.90
CA CYS A 11 10.95 20.27 4.94
C CYS A 11 12.45 19.98 4.98
N SER A 12 13.04 19.54 3.86
CA SER A 12 14.47 19.26 3.74
C SER A 12 15.37 20.46 4.04
N PHE A 13 14.86 21.68 3.85
CA PHE A 13 15.60 22.92 4.13
C PHE A 13 15.53 23.34 5.60
N CYS A 14 14.39 23.14 6.26
CA CYS A 14 14.24 23.46 7.68
C CYS A 14 14.66 22.32 8.60
N ASN A 15 14.88 21.14 8.03
CA ASN A 15 15.04 19.86 8.72
C ASN A 15 14.03 19.66 9.86
N ALA A 16 12.79 20.10 9.64
CA ALA A 16 11.73 20.06 10.64
C ALA A 16 10.37 19.83 9.97
N VAL A 17 9.44 19.23 10.71
CA VAL A 17 8.03 19.12 10.30
C VAL A 17 7.40 20.50 10.44
N THR A 18 6.86 21.02 9.34
CA THR A 18 6.27 22.36 9.29
C THR A 18 5.01 22.35 8.45
N LYS A 19 4.15 23.35 8.68
CA LYS A 19 2.96 23.56 7.85
C LYS A 19 3.39 24.03 6.46
N MET A 20 3.00 23.26 5.44
CA MET A 20 3.25 23.54 4.04
C MET A 20 1.93 23.76 3.28
N GLU A 21 1.95 24.63 2.29
CA GLU A 21 0.78 24.95 1.45
C GLU A 21 0.88 24.20 0.13
N LEU A 22 -0.10 23.34 -0.16
CA LEU A 22 -0.15 22.62 -1.42
C LEU A 22 -0.45 23.58 -2.57
N SER A 23 0.40 23.56 -3.59
CA SER A 23 0.24 24.30 -4.84
C SER A 23 -0.13 23.30 -5.94
N GLY A 24 -1.42 23.21 -6.26
CA GLY A 24 -1.93 22.35 -7.33
C GLY A 24 -3.37 21.91 -7.11
N ASP A 25 -4.22 22.13 -8.12
CA ASP A 25 -5.56 21.56 -8.19
C ASP A 25 -5.43 20.11 -8.69
N SER A 26 -6.04 19.15 -8.00
CA SER A 26 -5.80 17.71 -8.19
C SER A 26 -6.57 17.12 -9.38
N THR A 27 -6.38 17.67 -10.57
CA THR A 27 -7.13 17.25 -11.77
C THR A 27 -6.29 16.46 -12.79
N LEU A 28 -5.02 16.20 -12.52
CA LEU A 28 -4.16 15.38 -13.38
C LEU A 28 -3.69 14.13 -12.62
N ASN A 29 -4.33 13.01 -12.96
CA ASN A 29 -4.00 11.62 -12.61
C ASN A 29 -4.20 11.18 -11.14
N SER A 30 -5.21 10.33 -10.94
CA SER A 30 -5.51 9.58 -9.70
C SER A 30 -4.41 8.62 -9.22
N SER A 31 -3.24 8.60 -9.88
CA SER A 31 -2.11 7.74 -9.54
C SER A 31 -0.86 8.53 -9.12
N ASP A 32 -0.87 9.85 -9.25
CA ASP A 32 0.28 10.71 -8.93
C ASP A 32 0.14 11.32 -7.55
N ASN A 33 0.59 10.57 -6.55
CA ASN A 33 0.63 10.97 -5.15
C ASN A 33 1.70 12.02 -4.80
N LYS A 34 2.25 12.71 -5.80
CA LYS A 34 3.30 13.73 -5.60
C LYS A 34 2.71 15.11 -5.84
N LYS A 35 2.83 16.01 -4.86
CA LYS A 35 2.33 17.39 -4.96
C LYS A 35 3.42 18.38 -4.59
N TRP A 36 3.36 19.56 -5.20
CA TRP A 36 4.23 20.67 -4.82
C TRP A 36 3.69 21.32 -3.55
N ALA A 37 4.54 21.46 -2.54
CA ALA A 37 4.19 22.11 -1.29
C ALA A 37 5.18 23.21 -0.94
N LYS A 38 4.68 24.37 -0.53
CA LYS A 38 5.47 25.51 -0.11
C LYS A 38 5.58 25.56 1.40
N CYS A 39 6.79 25.49 1.94
CA CYS A 39 7.03 25.62 3.38
C CYS A 39 6.69 27.03 3.87
N LYS A 40 5.89 27.18 4.93
CA LYS A 40 5.62 28.51 5.52
C LYS A 40 6.82 29.13 6.21
N LYS A 41 7.81 28.33 6.64
CA LYS A 41 8.99 28.78 7.38
C LYS A 41 10.09 29.30 6.44
N CYS A 42 10.57 28.48 5.50
CA CYS A 42 11.63 28.86 4.56
C CYS A 42 11.13 29.37 3.21
N LYS A 43 9.82 29.33 2.96
CA LYS A 43 9.17 29.70 1.68
C LYS A 43 9.64 28.90 0.45
N GLN A 44 10.45 27.86 0.65
CA GLN A 44 10.89 26.96 -0.41
C GLN A 44 9.74 26.02 -0.79
N THR A 45 9.60 25.81 -2.10
CA THR A 45 8.65 24.86 -2.67
C THR A 45 9.38 23.55 -2.94
N SER A 46 8.82 22.45 -2.48
CA SER A 46 9.41 21.12 -2.67
C SER A 46 8.33 20.13 -3.08
N LEU A 47 8.73 19.14 -3.87
CA LEU A 47 7.86 18.03 -4.21
C LEU A 47 7.75 17.11 -3.00
N ILE A 48 6.54 16.89 -2.53
CA ILE A 48 6.24 15.98 -1.43
C ILE A 48 5.39 14.83 -1.97
N GLN A 49 5.65 13.63 -1.47
CA GLN A 49 4.78 12.50 -1.70
C GLN A 49 3.72 12.53 -0.61
N LEU A 50 2.47 12.82 -0.98
CA LEU A 50 1.35 12.53 -0.10
C LEU A 50 1.20 11.03 -0.15
N GLU A 51 1.65 10.36 0.90
CA GLU A 51 1.18 9.02 1.17
C GLU A 51 -0.33 9.15 1.35
N GLU A 52 -1.10 8.83 0.29
CA GLU A 52 -2.44 8.34 0.55
C GLU A 52 -2.26 7.25 1.60
N PRO A 53 -2.98 7.29 2.74
CA PRO A 53 -3.02 6.17 3.65
C PRO A 53 -3.58 5.03 2.82
N GLY A 54 -2.67 4.27 2.20
CA GLY A 54 -2.98 3.32 1.17
C GLY A 54 -3.71 2.23 1.87
N LYS A 55 -5.05 2.28 1.80
CA LYS A 55 -6.00 1.33 2.35
C LYS A 55 -5.34 0.51 3.45
N GLU A 56 -5.12 1.13 4.60
CA GLU A 56 -4.92 0.33 5.79
C GLU A 56 -6.23 -0.43 5.93
N VAL A 57 -6.28 -1.63 5.34
CA VAL A 57 -7.27 -2.63 5.65
C VAL A 57 -7.06 -2.83 7.14
N LYS A 58 -7.85 -2.10 7.92
CA LYS A 58 -8.00 -2.32 9.35
C LYS A 58 -8.63 -3.71 9.42
N ILE A 59 -7.75 -4.70 9.55
CA ILE A 59 -8.14 -6.05 9.88
C ILE A 59 -8.63 -5.94 11.32
N THR A 60 -9.92 -5.73 11.50
CA THR A 60 -10.60 -5.91 12.78
C THR A 60 -10.82 -7.40 12.97
N ASP A 61 -10.56 -7.90 14.19
CA ASP A 61 -10.74 -9.30 14.60
C ASP A 61 -12.14 -9.87 14.27
N GLU A 62 -13.12 -9.00 14.02
CA GLU A 62 -14.49 -9.36 13.65
C GLU A 62 -14.67 -9.86 12.20
N ASN A 63 -13.64 -9.77 11.33
CA ASN A 63 -13.72 -10.29 9.95
C ASN A 63 -13.15 -11.70 9.79
N ILE A 64 -12.74 -12.36 10.88
CA ILE A 64 -12.04 -13.65 10.82
C ILE A 64 -12.91 -14.86 11.17
N ASP A 65 -14.20 -14.65 11.46
CA ASP A 65 -15.08 -15.71 11.96
C ASP A 65 -15.91 -16.44 10.87
N SER A 66 -15.78 -16.09 9.58
CA SER A 66 -16.70 -16.68 8.56
C SER A 66 -16.17 -16.81 7.14
N ALA A 67 -14.87 -16.61 6.88
CA ALA A 67 -14.31 -16.77 5.54
C ALA A 67 -13.43 -18.01 5.49
N ASP A 68 -13.78 -18.96 4.62
CA ASP A 68 -12.98 -20.13 4.25
C ASP A 68 -11.48 -19.79 4.21
N PHE A 69 -10.73 -20.30 5.18
CA PHE A 69 -9.28 -20.09 5.24
C PHE A 69 -8.60 -21.04 4.26
N SER A 70 -7.86 -20.48 3.32
CA SER A 70 -7.08 -21.26 2.37
C SER A 70 -5.70 -21.54 2.96
N THR A 71 -5.31 -22.81 3.10
CA THR A 71 -3.93 -23.16 3.46
C THR A 71 -2.97 -22.66 2.37
N TYR A 72 -1.94 -21.93 2.80
CA TYR A 72 -0.88 -21.44 1.93
C TYR A 72 -0.25 -22.60 1.16
N SER A 73 -0.17 -22.46 -0.15
CA SER A 73 0.57 -23.36 -1.01
C SER A 73 1.20 -22.56 -2.13
N PRO A 74 2.49 -22.77 -2.44
CA PRO A 74 3.19 -22.05 -3.51
C PRO A 74 2.64 -22.35 -4.91
N GLN A 75 1.80 -23.39 -5.04
CA GLN A 75 1.11 -23.77 -6.28
C GLN A 75 -0.28 -23.14 -6.43
N LYS A 76 -0.83 -22.58 -5.34
CA LYS A 76 -2.13 -21.90 -5.34
C LYS A 76 -1.95 -20.41 -5.59
N THR A 77 -3.01 -19.83 -6.13
CA THR A 77 -3.15 -18.41 -6.42
C THR A 77 -4.12 -17.83 -5.42
N PHE A 78 -3.80 -16.72 -4.78
CA PHE A 78 -4.66 -16.10 -3.78
C PHE A 78 -5.21 -14.76 -4.26
N GLY A 79 -6.43 -14.43 -3.84
CA GLY A 79 -7.09 -13.16 -4.09
C GLY A 79 -6.77 -12.11 -3.01
N ILE A 80 -6.83 -10.82 -3.38
CA ILE A 80 -6.74 -9.73 -2.40
C ILE A 80 -7.98 -9.80 -1.49
N GLY A 81 -7.78 -9.78 -0.17
CA GLY A 81 -8.82 -9.94 0.85
C GLY A 81 -9.05 -11.39 1.30
N GLU A 82 -8.36 -12.36 0.70
CA GLU A 82 -8.46 -13.77 1.10
C GLU A 82 -7.66 -14.06 2.38
N ALA A 83 -8.24 -14.87 3.27
CA ALA A 83 -7.58 -15.35 4.47
C ALA A 83 -6.70 -16.56 4.16
N ILE A 84 -5.42 -16.46 4.48
CA ILE A 84 -4.41 -17.49 4.28
C ILE A 84 -3.89 -17.96 5.62
N TYR A 85 -3.84 -19.28 5.78
CA TYR A 85 -3.17 -19.94 6.90
C TYR A 85 -1.80 -20.48 6.47
N HIS A 86 -0.74 -20.15 7.20
CA HIS A 86 0.60 -20.65 6.90
C HIS A 86 1.06 -21.68 7.94
N GLU A 87 1.04 -22.96 7.58
CA GLU A 87 1.37 -24.09 8.49
C GLU A 87 2.75 -23.96 9.15
N GLY A 88 3.76 -23.51 8.40
CA GLY A 88 5.11 -23.35 8.95
C GLY A 88 5.24 -22.24 10.01
N TRP A 89 4.24 -21.35 10.10
CA TRP A 89 4.23 -20.20 11.00
C TRP A 89 3.12 -20.26 12.04
N ASP A 90 2.17 -21.19 11.89
CA ASP A 90 0.98 -21.30 12.74
C ASP A 90 0.28 -19.93 12.91
N ASP A 91 0.15 -19.23 11.79
CA ASP A 91 -0.34 -17.85 11.74
C ASP A 91 -1.32 -17.66 10.58
N PHE A 92 -2.33 -16.85 10.87
CA PHE A 92 -3.39 -16.48 9.93
C PHE A 92 -3.12 -15.06 9.45
N GLY A 93 -3.29 -14.84 8.16
CA GLY A 93 -3.12 -13.53 7.57
C GLY A 93 -4.05 -13.28 6.41
N ILE A 94 -4.24 -12.01 6.07
CA ILE A 94 -5.10 -11.60 4.95
C ILE A 94 -4.22 -11.04 3.84
N VAL A 95 -4.52 -11.40 2.59
CA VAL A 95 -3.83 -10.83 1.43
C VAL A 95 -4.21 -9.35 1.29
N VAL A 96 -3.22 -8.47 1.43
CA VAL A 96 -3.38 -7.02 1.29
C VAL A 96 -3.12 -6.57 -0.15
N SER A 97 -2.16 -7.19 -0.82
CA SER A 97 -1.82 -6.83 -2.20
C SER A 97 -1.21 -7.99 -2.98
N LYS A 98 -1.22 -7.86 -4.30
CA LYS A 98 -0.62 -8.80 -5.24
C LYS A 98 0.31 -8.07 -6.18
N ASN A 99 1.45 -8.68 -6.48
CA ASN A 99 2.47 -8.14 -7.36
C ASN A 99 2.91 -9.23 -8.34
N VAL A 100 2.98 -8.87 -9.62
CA VAL A 100 3.43 -9.77 -10.70
C VAL A 100 4.90 -9.45 -10.96
N LEU A 101 5.76 -10.45 -10.76
CA LEU A 101 7.18 -10.32 -11.06
C LEU A 101 7.42 -10.54 -12.56
N SER A 102 8.46 -9.89 -13.09
CA SER A 102 8.86 -9.98 -14.50
C SER A 102 9.26 -11.38 -14.96
N ASN A 103 9.45 -12.32 -14.03
CA ASN A 103 9.79 -13.72 -14.30
C ASN A 103 8.55 -14.63 -14.45
N GLY A 104 7.35 -14.04 -14.56
CA GLY A 104 6.09 -14.79 -14.68
C GLY A 104 5.62 -15.44 -13.37
N LYS A 105 6.30 -15.19 -12.25
CA LYS A 105 5.83 -15.58 -10.91
C LYS A 105 5.08 -14.42 -10.26
N GLY A 106 4.22 -14.75 -9.31
CA GLY A 106 3.45 -13.79 -8.55
C GLY A 106 3.98 -13.74 -7.13
N SER A 107 3.74 -12.63 -6.47
CA SER A 107 3.87 -12.54 -5.02
C SER A 107 2.66 -11.85 -4.44
N VAL A 108 2.27 -12.29 -3.25
CA VAL A 108 1.20 -11.67 -2.48
C VAL A 108 1.76 -11.14 -1.18
N LEU A 109 1.38 -9.92 -0.83
CA LEU A 109 1.66 -9.35 0.46
C LEU A 109 0.53 -9.76 1.40
N VAL A 110 0.85 -10.59 2.37
CA VAL A 110 -0.08 -11.09 3.39
C VAL A 110 0.22 -10.40 4.71
N LYS A 111 -0.80 -9.84 5.35
CA LYS A 111 -0.69 -9.29 6.69
C LYS A 111 -1.16 -10.33 7.69
N PHE A 112 -0.20 -10.96 8.34
CA PHE A 112 -0.39 -11.92 9.40
C PHE A 112 -0.68 -11.24 10.74
N GLN A 113 -1.41 -11.95 11.61
CA GLN A 113 -1.78 -11.44 12.93
C GLN A 113 -0.56 -11.37 13.88
N LYS A 114 0.23 -12.44 13.97
CA LYS A 114 1.39 -12.48 14.90
C LYS A 114 2.65 -11.90 14.24
N LEU A 115 2.87 -12.20 12.96
CA LEU A 115 4.13 -11.88 12.24
C LEU A 115 4.10 -10.57 11.46
N GLY A 116 2.95 -9.88 11.37
CA GLY A 116 2.79 -8.66 10.60
C GLY A 116 2.82 -8.90 9.09
N GLN A 117 3.32 -7.94 8.30
CA GLN A 117 3.31 -8.04 6.84
C GLN A 117 4.44 -8.92 6.31
N LYS A 118 4.10 -9.92 5.50
CA LYS A 118 5.03 -10.84 4.85
C LYS A 118 4.66 -11.01 3.39
N GLN A 119 5.67 -11.06 2.55
CA GLN A 119 5.50 -11.32 1.12
C GLN A 119 5.67 -12.82 0.87
N LEU A 120 4.64 -13.47 0.35
CA LEU A 120 4.66 -14.86 -0.05
C LEU A 120 4.73 -14.96 -1.57
N LEU A 121 5.43 -15.97 -2.07
CA LEU A 121 5.48 -16.27 -3.49
C LEU A 121 4.30 -17.17 -3.86
N GLU A 122 3.70 -16.89 -5.00
CA GLU A 122 2.69 -17.74 -5.62
C GLU A 122 3.04 -17.99 -7.09
N THR A 123 2.71 -19.18 -7.56
CA THR A 123 2.85 -19.51 -8.98
C THR A 123 1.57 -19.09 -9.69
N ILE A 124 1.55 -17.89 -10.27
CA ILE A 124 0.48 -17.49 -11.17
C ILE A 124 0.52 -18.37 -12.43
N LYS A 125 -0.59 -19.06 -12.69
CA LYS A 125 -0.94 -19.52 -14.04
C LYS A 125 -1.54 -18.34 -14.80
N GLN A 126 -0.75 -17.32 -15.14
CA GLN A 126 -1.24 -16.34 -16.11
C GLN A 126 -0.94 -16.83 -17.53
N PRO A 127 -1.92 -16.83 -18.45
CA PRO A 127 -1.64 -16.98 -19.87
C PRO A 127 -0.75 -15.81 -20.27
N ILE A 128 0.34 -16.15 -20.96
CA ILE A 128 1.31 -15.20 -21.47
C ILE A 128 0.59 -14.40 -22.56
N GLU A 129 0.00 -13.25 -22.22
CA GLU A 129 -0.46 -12.32 -23.24
C GLU A 129 0.79 -11.67 -23.86
N ALA A 130 1.22 -12.30 -24.97
CA ALA A 130 2.30 -11.84 -25.79
C ALA A 130 1.85 -10.66 -26.66
N ARG A 131 2.57 -9.54 -26.50
CA ARG A 131 2.83 -8.46 -27.47
C ARG A 131 1.66 -7.62 -27.99
#